data_AF-A0A7Y2G387-F1
#
_entry.id   AF-A0A7Y2G387-F1
#
_cell.length_a   1.000
_cell.length_b   1.000
_cell.length_c   1.000
_cell.angle_alpha   90.00
_cell.angle_beta   90.00
_cell.angle_gamma   90.00
#
_symmetry.space_group_name_H-M   'P 1'
#
loop_
_entity.id
_entity.type
_entity.pdbx_description
1 polymer ?
#
loop_
_entity_poly.entity_id
_entity_poly.type
_entity_poly.pdbx_seq_one_letter_code
_entity_poly.pdbx_strand_id
1 'polypeptide(L)'
;MSAVRVLVGTAKGAFILTSDGSRKKWDVSEPLFGGWQIYHIKGSPADPDRIYAGQHTDWFGQVIQRSDDGGKTWEQVGNEFAYSGETGTHQWYDGTPHPWEFKRVWHLEPSADDPDTLYAGVEDAALFKSIDGGKSWTELGGLRDHDTASGWQPGAGGLCLHTILVDPSNRDRIFVAISAAGSFRSDDGGKTWKPINKGLHSEYIPDPDAEVGHCVHRMALHPSRPEVLFMQKHWDVMRSDDAGDSWYEVSGNLPSDFGFVVDVHAHEPDTIYVIPIKSDSEHYPPEGKLRVYRSRNGGNEWEALTKGLPQSDCYVNVLRDAMCVDSNDPCGLYFGTTGGQVYASVDEGDSWTAIVHDLPRVLSVEVQVLS
;
A
#
# COMPACT_ATOMS: atom_id res chain seq x y z
N MET A 1 -9.35 25.29 -11.67
CA MET A 1 -8.16 25.67 -10.87
C MET A 1 -7.74 24.37 -10.24
N SER A 2 -6.49 23.95 -10.43
CA SER A 2 -6.07 22.67 -9.88
C SER A 2 -6.23 22.65 -8.36
N ALA A 3 -6.59 21.49 -7.84
CA ALA A 3 -6.70 21.23 -6.42
C ALA A 3 -6.08 19.87 -6.11
N VAL A 4 -5.74 19.65 -4.85
CA VAL A 4 -5.25 18.36 -4.35
C VAL A 4 -6.17 17.90 -3.23
N ARG A 5 -6.49 16.61 -3.25
CA ARG A 5 -7.23 15.93 -2.21
C ARG A 5 -6.38 14.76 -1.69
N VAL A 6 -6.06 14.79 -0.40
CA VAL A 6 -5.40 13.69 0.32
C VAL A 6 -6.46 12.95 1.12
N LEU A 7 -6.53 11.63 0.94
CA LEU A 7 -7.46 10.71 1.59
C LEU A 7 -6.70 9.95 2.67
N VAL A 8 -7.17 10.01 3.91
CA VAL A 8 -6.46 9.43 5.05
C VAL A 8 -7.36 8.43 5.76
N GLY A 9 -6.98 7.16 5.71
CA GLY A 9 -7.60 6.09 6.49
C GLY A 9 -6.94 5.99 7.86
N THR A 10 -7.73 5.90 8.93
CA THR A 10 -7.21 5.83 10.31
C THR A 10 -7.88 4.74 11.12
N ALA A 11 -7.34 4.49 12.31
CA ALA A 11 -7.93 3.57 13.27
C ALA A 11 -9.32 3.98 13.81
N LYS A 12 -9.79 5.22 13.57
CA LYS A 12 -11.09 5.72 14.08
C LYS A 12 -11.85 6.62 13.10
N GLY A 13 -11.67 6.42 11.81
CA GLY A 13 -12.41 7.09 10.75
C GLY A 13 -11.54 7.39 9.54
N ALA A 14 -12.13 8.00 8.53
CA ALA A 14 -11.41 8.57 7.40
C ALA A 14 -11.47 10.10 7.44
N PHE A 15 -10.49 10.74 6.81
CA PHE A 15 -10.41 12.18 6.67
C PHE A 15 -10.10 12.53 5.21
N ILE A 16 -10.69 13.63 4.74
CA ILE A 16 -10.39 14.21 3.45
C ILE A 16 -9.73 15.56 3.71
N LEU A 17 -8.51 15.72 3.21
CA LEU A 17 -7.72 16.94 3.37
C LEU A 17 -7.58 17.57 1.99
N THR A 18 -8.00 18.82 1.83
CA THR A 18 -8.01 19.49 0.53
C THR A 18 -7.17 20.74 0.52
N SER A 19 -6.52 21.00 -0.61
CA SER A 19 -5.77 22.23 -0.87
C SER A 19 -5.99 22.67 -2.31
N ASP A 20 -5.76 23.95 -2.58
CA ASP A 20 -5.61 24.41 -3.96
C ASP A 20 -4.28 23.89 -4.55
N GLY A 21 -4.03 24.15 -5.83
CA GLY A 21 -2.80 23.72 -6.51
C GLY A 21 -1.50 24.27 -5.90
N SER A 22 -1.56 25.26 -4.99
CA SER A 22 -0.38 25.72 -4.26
C SER A 22 0.03 24.74 -3.15
N ARG A 23 -0.89 23.90 -2.67
CA ARG A 23 -0.67 22.89 -1.62
C ARG A 23 -0.18 23.48 -0.28
N LYS A 24 -0.44 24.76 -0.03
CA LYS A 24 0.07 25.50 1.16
C LYS A 24 -0.92 25.63 2.30
N LYS A 25 -2.22 25.67 2.00
CA LYS A 25 -3.29 25.80 2.99
C LYS A 25 -4.23 24.64 2.83
N TRP A 26 -4.52 23.97 3.93
CA TRP A 26 -5.29 22.75 3.93
C TRP A 26 -6.57 22.93 4.74
N ASP A 27 -7.67 22.49 4.16
CA ASP A 27 -8.91 22.22 4.89
C ASP A 27 -8.93 20.74 5.27
N VAL A 28 -9.24 20.44 6.53
CA VAL A 28 -9.29 19.08 7.06
C VAL A 28 -10.72 18.79 7.43
N SER A 29 -11.32 17.78 6.82
CA SER A 29 -12.71 17.41 7.10
C SER A 29 -12.90 16.93 8.55
N GLU A 30 -14.13 17.02 9.04
CA GLU A 30 -14.58 16.20 10.17
C GLU A 30 -14.41 14.70 9.86
N PRO A 31 -14.35 13.82 10.90
CA PRO A 31 -14.17 12.39 10.68
C PRO A 31 -15.35 11.78 9.93
N LEU A 32 -15.06 11.18 8.79
CA LEU A 32 -15.96 10.27 8.10
C LEU A 32 -15.97 8.93 8.84
N PHE A 33 -17.15 8.36 9.05
CA PHE A 33 -17.30 7.05 9.70
C PHE A 33 -16.67 6.98 11.09
N GLY A 34 -16.86 8.04 11.90
CA GLY A 34 -16.23 8.17 13.21
C GLY A 34 -16.36 6.91 14.08
N GLY A 35 -15.23 6.43 14.58
CA GLY A 35 -15.13 5.21 15.40
C GLY A 35 -14.91 3.91 14.63
N TRP A 36 -15.03 3.91 13.30
CA TRP A 36 -14.68 2.76 12.46
C TRP A 36 -13.21 2.77 12.07
N GLN A 37 -12.59 1.60 11.98
CA GLN A 37 -11.26 1.49 11.39
C GLN A 37 -11.39 1.54 9.87
N ILE A 38 -10.61 2.40 9.22
CA ILE A 38 -10.53 2.51 7.76
C ILE A 38 -9.13 2.05 7.35
N TYR A 39 -9.02 0.79 6.91
CA TYR A 39 -7.74 0.23 6.47
C TYR A 39 -7.21 0.99 5.26
N HIS A 40 -8.09 1.17 4.27
CA HIS A 40 -7.75 1.84 3.03
C HIS A 40 -8.90 2.70 2.52
N ILE A 41 -8.57 3.88 2.02
CA ILE A 41 -9.47 4.81 1.33
C ILE A 41 -8.77 5.30 0.08
N LYS A 42 -9.36 5.08 -1.10
CA LYS A 42 -8.74 5.41 -2.38
C LYS A 42 -9.74 5.97 -3.36
N GLY A 43 -9.35 7.04 -4.03
CA GLY A 43 -10.10 7.64 -5.11
C GLY A 43 -9.79 6.96 -6.45
N SER A 44 -10.77 6.90 -7.33
CA SER A 44 -10.57 6.36 -8.68
C SER A 44 -9.75 7.34 -9.51
N PRO A 45 -8.70 6.89 -10.22
CA PRO A 45 -8.02 7.71 -11.22
C PRO A 45 -8.90 7.95 -12.46
N ALA A 46 -9.79 7.01 -12.78
CA ALA A 46 -10.67 7.08 -13.95
C ALA A 46 -11.88 8.01 -13.75
N ASP A 47 -12.31 8.19 -12.50
CA ASP A 47 -13.36 9.13 -12.11
C ASP A 47 -12.97 9.80 -10.78
N PRO A 48 -12.51 11.06 -10.80
CA PRO A 48 -12.04 11.72 -9.59
C PRO A 48 -13.16 11.91 -8.55
N ASP A 49 -14.44 11.92 -8.89
CA ASP A 49 -15.51 12.03 -7.88
C ASP A 49 -15.79 10.71 -7.17
N ARG A 50 -15.30 9.60 -7.72
CA ARG A 50 -15.48 8.27 -7.15
C ARG A 50 -14.41 7.94 -6.12
N ILE A 51 -14.84 7.58 -4.90
CA ILE A 51 -13.96 7.21 -3.79
C ILE A 51 -14.50 5.96 -3.11
N TYR A 52 -13.62 5.03 -2.75
CA TYR A 52 -13.93 3.83 -1.99
C TYR A 52 -13.28 3.86 -0.62
N ALA A 53 -13.95 3.33 0.41
CA ALA A 53 -13.39 3.16 1.73
C ALA A 53 -13.71 1.77 2.30
N GLY A 54 -12.68 1.06 2.75
CA GLY A 54 -12.76 -0.23 3.42
C GLY A 54 -12.91 -0.06 4.94
N GLN A 55 -14.15 -0.12 5.42
CA GLN A 55 -14.47 -0.08 6.85
C GLN A 55 -14.35 -1.45 7.49
N HIS A 56 -13.83 -1.50 8.71
CA HIS A 56 -13.81 -2.71 9.50
C HIS A 56 -13.97 -2.43 11.00
N THR A 57 -14.68 -3.31 11.71
CA THR A 57 -14.59 -3.46 13.16
C THR A 57 -14.75 -4.93 13.55
N ASP A 58 -14.21 -5.33 14.69
CA ASP A 58 -14.40 -6.69 15.21
C ASP A 58 -15.87 -7.02 15.51
N TRP A 59 -16.71 -6.00 15.73
CA TRP A 59 -18.12 -6.19 16.09
C TRP A 59 -19.05 -6.24 14.87
N PHE A 60 -18.82 -5.39 13.86
CA PHE A 60 -19.70 -5.28 12.69
C PHE A 60 -19.09 -5.86 11.41
N GLY A 61 -17.84 -6.34 11.46
CA GLY A 61 -17.14 -6.90 10.31
C GLY A 61 -16.74 -5.84 9.28
N GLN A 62 -16.50 -6.31 8.05
CA GLN A 62 -16.20 -5.47 6.89
C GLN A 62 -17.44 -4.72 6.40
N VAL A 63 -17.26 -3.48 5.94
CA VAL A 63 -18.21 -2.77 5.06
C VAL A 63 -17.41 -2.05 3.95
N ILE A 64 -17.91 -2.03 2.72
CA ILE A 64 -17.38 -1.18 1.65
C ILE A 64 -18.30 0.01 1.44
N GLN A 65 -17.71 1.20 1.50
CA GLN A 65 -18.41 2.44 1.14
C GLN A 65 -17.93 2.93 -0.21
N ARG A 66 -18.83 3.57 -0.94
CA ARG A 66 -18.53 4.34 -2.14
C ARG A 66 -19.12 5.74 -2.03
N SER A 67 -18.36 6.72 -2.49
CA SER A 67 -18.83 8.05 -2.84
C SER A 67 -18.71 8.24 -4.34
N ASP A 68 -19.66 8.94 -4.96
CA ASP A 68 -19.63 9.37 -6.37
C ASP A 68 -19.71 10.91 -6.49
N ASP A 69 -19.43 11.64 -5.42
CA ASP A 69 -19.50 13.12 -5.36
C ASP A 69 -18.30 13.76 -4.65
N GLY A 70 -17.18 13.03 -4.65
CA GLY A 70 -15.91 13.47 -4.10
C GLY A 70 -15.82 13.37 -2.58
N GLY A 71 -16.62 12.53 -1.96
CA GLY A 71 -16.62 12.24 -0.53
C GLY A 71 -17.66 13.00 0.28
N LYS A 72 -18.63 13.67 -0.35
CA LYS A 72 -19.69 14.44 0.34
C LYS A 72 -20.81 13.53 0.83
N THR A 73 -21.20 12.56 0.01
CA THR A 73 -22.16 11.51 0.36
C THR A 73 -21.57 10.14 0.11
N TRP A 74 -22.05 9.16 0.88
CA TRP A 74 -21.53 7.81 0.89
C TRP A 74 -22.67 6.80 0.93
N GLU A 75 -22.52 5.71 0.19
CA GLU A 75 -23.41 4.55 0.20
C GLU A 75 -22.63 3.26 0.43
N GLN A 76 -23.26 2.30 1.10
CA GLN A 76 -22.72 0.94 1.21
C GLN A 76 -22.92 0.23 -0.13
N VAL A 77 -21.86 -0.40 -0.63
CA VAL A 77 -21.91 -1.24 -1.83
C VAL A 77 -21.72 -2.72 -1.46
N GLY A 78 -21.50 -3.57 -2.46
CA GLY A 78 -21.34 -5.00 -2.27
C GLY A 78 -20.26 -5.32 -1.26
N ASN A 79 -20.56 -6.26 -0.37
CA ASN A 79 -19.69 -6.64 0.75
C ASN A 79 -19.56 -8.16 0.91
N GLU A 80 -19.98 -8.91 -0.12
CA GLU A 80 -19.88 -10.37 -0.15
C GLU A 80 -18.57 -10.77 -0.85
N PHE A 81 -17.57 -11.16 -0.05
CA PHE A 81 -16.27 -11.64 -0.52
C PHE A 81 -16.20 -13.17 -0.42
N ALA A 82 -17.02 -13.86 -1.23
CA ALA A 82 -17.12 -15.31 -1.21
C ALA A 82 -15.96 -15.96 -2.00
N TYR A 83 -15.26 -16.89 -1.35
CA TYR A 83 -14.29 -17.75 -2.03
C TYR A 83 -15.00 -18.75 -2.95
N SER A 84 -14.40 -18.95 -4.12
CA SER A 84 -14.85 -19.86 -5.16
C SER A 84 -14.34 -21.28 -4.92
N GLY A 85 -15.16 -22.30 -5.20
CA GLY A 85 -14.76 -23.70 -5.03
C GLY A 85 -14.55 -24.11 -3.58
N GLU A 86 -13.76 -25.17 -3.37
CA GLU A 86 -13.38 -25.61 -2.03
C GLU A 86 -12.32 -24.65 -1.47
N THR A 87 -12.54 -24.15 -0.25
CA THR A 87 -11.65 -23.14 0.35
C THR A 87 -10.28 -23.71 0.69
N GLY A 88 -10.24 -24.95 1.21
CA GLY A 88 -9.01 -25.60 1.64
C GLY A 88 -8.41 -24.96 2.90
N THR A 89 -7.09 -25.08 3.06
CA THR A 89 -6.35 -24.53 4.20
C THR A 89 -5.02 -23.91 3.77
N HIS A 90 -4.56 -22.92 4.53
CA HIS A 90 -3.15 -22.50 4.58
C HIS A 90 -2.53 -22.94 5.92
N GLN A 91 -1.35 -22.44 6.29
CA GLN A 91 -0.73 -22.70 7.60
C GLN A 91 -0.96 -21.56 8.59
N TRP A 92 -1.11 -21.90 9.87
CA TRP A 92 -1.10 -20.95 10.98
C TRP A 92 0.33 -20.63 11.45
N TYR A 93 0.47 -19.76 12.44
CA TYR A 93 1.78 -19.35 13.01
C TYR A 93 2.62 -20.53 13.55
N ASP A 94 1.99 -21.64 13.90
CA ASP A 94 2.63 -22.86 14.41
C ASP A 94 2.80 -23.94 13.33
N GLY A 95 2.50 -23.63 12.06
CA GLY A 95 2.57 -24.54 10.92
C GLY A 95 1.38 -25.50 10.82
N THR A 96 0.39 -25.43 11.70
CA THR A 96 -0.82 -26.26 11.62
C THR A 96 -1.75 -25.79 10.50
N PRO A 97 -2.51 -26.69 9.83
CA PRO A 97 -3.50 -26.28 8.83
C PRO A 97 -4.58 -25.36 9.42
N HIS A 98 -4.84 -24.24 8.77
CA HIS A 98 -5.86 -23.25 9.11
C HIS A 98 -6.79 -23.02 7.91
N PRO A 99 -8.12 -23.01 8.09
CA PRO A 99 -9.04 -22.72 6.99
C PRO A 99 -8.79 -21.34 6.38
N TRP A 100 -8.95 -21.23 5.07
CA TRP A 100 -9.04 -19.91 4.44
C TRP A 100 -10.32 -19.21 4.88
N GLU A 101 -10.17 -18.02 5.48
CA GLU A 101 -11.30 -17.24 5.97
C GLU A 101 -11.17 -15.77 5.58
N PHE A 102 -12.27 -15.19 5.07
CA PHE A 102 -12.34 -13.75 4.88
C PHE A 102 -12.51 -13.06 6.24
N LYS A 103 -11.62 -12.10 6.52
CA LYS A 103 -11.61 -11.27 7.72
C LYS A 103 -11.89 -9.80 7.41
N ARG A 104 -11.18 -9.26 6.42
CA ARG A 104 -11.26 -7.83 6.05
C ARG A 104 -10.64 -7.56 4.68
N VAL A 105 -11.06 -6.44 4.09
CA VAL A 105 -10.37 -5.81 2.95
C VAL A 105 -9.23 -4.97 3.50
N TRP A 106 -8.02 -5.28 3.04
CA TRP A 106 -6.79 -4.61 3.44
C TRP A 106 -6.44 -3.46 2.48
N HIS A 107 -6.65 -3.67 1.18
CA HIS A 107 -6.28 -2.73 0.12
C HIS A 107 -7.36 -2.66 -0.95
N LEU A 108 -7.62 -1.47 -1.48
CA LEU A 108 -8.52 -1.23 -2.61
C LEU A 108 -7.73 -0.59 -3.75
N GLU A 109 -7.87 -1.11 -4.97
CA GLU A 109 -7.17 -0.60 -6.14
C GLU A 109 -8.16 -0.35 -7.30
N PRO A 110 -8.73 0.86 -7.41
CA PRO A 110 -9.53 1.24 -8.58
C PRO A 110 -8.71 1.24 -9.87
N SER A 111 -9.33 0.85 -10.99
CA SER A 111 -8.67 0.87 -12.30
C SER A 111 -8.34 2.29 -12.72
N ALA A 112 -7.21 2.46 -13.41
CA ALA A 112 -6.75 3.76 -13.89
C ALA A 112 -7.63 4.37 -14.99
N ASP A 113 -8.43 3.55 -15.67
CA ASP A 113 -9.09 3.90 -16.93
C ASP A 113 -10.51 3.33 -17.08
N ASP A 114 -11.01 2.63 -16.07
CA ASP A 114 -12.38 2.16 -16.00
C ASP A 114 -12.93 2.46 -14.60
N PRO A 115 -13.86 3.42 -14.46
CA PRO A 115 -14.35 3.82 -13.15
C PRO A 115 -15.13 2.74 -12.42
N ASP A 116 -15.69 1.74 -13.12
CA ASP A 116 -16.47 0.65 -12.52
C ASP A 116 -15.60 -0.57 -12.16
N THR A 117 -14.36 -0.63 -12.62
CA THR A 117 -13.43 -1.72 -12.28
C THR A 117 -12.58 -1.36 -11.07
N LEU A 118 -12.52 -2.27 -10.09
CA LEU A 118 -11.61 -2.17 -8.95
C LEU A 118 -11.26 -3.54 -8.40
N TYR A 119 -10.09 -3.62 -7.76
CA TYR A 119 -9.60 -4.80 -7.07
C TYR A 119 -9.62 -4.61 -5.56
N ALA A 120 -9.80 -5.70 -4.81
CA ALA A 120 -9.70 -5.72 -3.37
C ALA A 120 -8.74 -6.82 -2.93
N GLY A 121 -7.71 -6.43 -2.19
CA GLY A 121 -6.80 -7.33 -1.49
C GLY A 121 -7.34 -7.59 -0.10
N VAL A 122 -7.49 -8.87 0.26
CA VAL A 122 -8.12 -9.25 1.53
C VAL A 122 -7.19 -10.05 2.42
N GLU A 123 -7.61 -10.19 3.67
CA GLU A 123 -7.11 -11.18 4.61
C GLU A 123 -8.19 -12.27 4.76
N ASP A 124 -7.91 -13.56 4.57
CA ASP A 124 -6.62 -14.16 4.25
C ASP A 124 -6.31 -14.16 2.73
N ALA A 125 -5.15 -13.61 2.36
CA ALA A 125 -4.43 -13.56 1.07
C ALA A 125 -5.16 -13.86 -0.25
N ALA A 126 -6.37 -13.34 -0.43
CA ALA A 126 -7.14 -13.47 -1.65
C ALA A 126 -7.29 -12.13 -2.38
N LEU A 127 -7.50 -12.22 -3.70
CA LEU A 127 -7.74 -11.09 -4.58
C LEU A 127 -9.16 -11.17 -5.13
N PHE A 128 -9.90 -10.08 -5.01
CA PHE A 128 -11.22 -9.92 -5.59
C PHE A 128 -11.23 -8.81 -6.63
N LYS A 129 -12.14 -8.93 -7.59
CA LYS A 129 -12.40 -7.93 -8.62
C LYS A 129 -13.88 -7.60 -8.65
N SER A 130 -14.18 -6.33 -8.81
CA SER A 130 -15.50 -5.83 -9.18
C SER A 130 -15.40 -5.12 -10.54
N ILE A 131 -16.47 -5.19 -11.32
CA ILE A 131 -16.64 -4.54 -12.63
C ILE A 131 -17.92 -3.69 -12.70
N ASP A 132 -18.53 -3.43 -11.55
CA ASP A 132 -19.81 -2.73 -11.41
C ASP A 132 -19.75 -1.64 -10.33
N GLY A 133 -18.56 -1.11 -10.11
CA GLY A 133 -18.28 -0.05 -9.17
C GLY A 133 -18.42 -0.49 -7.72
N GLY A 134 -18.08 -1.75 -7.40
CA GLY A 134 -18.06 -2.32 -6.06
C GLY A 134 -19.39 -2.95 -5.62
N LYS A 135 -20.39 -3.06 -6.51
CA LYS A 135 -21.72 -3.61 -6.16
C LYS A 135 -21.68 -5.14 -6.00
N SER A 136 -20.81 -5.81 -6.73
CA SER A 136 -20.52 -7.24 -6.58
C SER A 136 -19.04 -7.52 -6.73
N TRP A 137 -18.58 -8.59 -6.09
CA TRP A 137 -17.18 -9.01 -6.06
C TRP A 137 -17.06 -10.45 -6.55
N THR A 138 -16.07 -10.70 -7.40
CA THR A 138 -15.69 -12.03 -7.88
C THR A 138 -14.25 -12.30 -7.47
N GLU A 139 -14.00 -13.45 -6.84
CA GLU A 139 -12.64 -13.88 -6.52
C GLU A 139 -11.84 -14.16 -7.80
N LEU A 140 -10.58 -13.72 -7.83
CA LEU A 140 -9.57 -14.18 -8.77
C LEU A 140 -8.85 -15.39 -8.15
N GLY A 141 -9.55 -16.53 -8.11
CA GLY A 141 -9.20 -17.71 -7.31
C GLY A 141 -7.86 -18.37 -7.66
N GLY A 142 -7.30 -18.12 -8.85
CA GLY A 142 -6.02 -18.70 -9.29
C GLY A 142 -4.85 -18.41 -8.35
N LEU A 143 -4.93 -17.37 -7.52
CA LEU A 143 -3.92 -17.06 -6.51
C LEU A 143 -3.99 -18.04 -5.33
N ARG A 144 -5.20 -18.29 -4.81
CA ARG A 144 -5.44 -19.22 -3.70
C ARG A 144 -5.32 -20.68 -4.14
N ASP A 145 -5.64 -20.97 -5.40
CA ASP A 145 -5.50 -22.30 -6.00
C ASP A 145 -4.04 -22.62 -6.39
N HIS A 146 -3.11 -21.68 -6.23
CA HIS A 146 -1.69 -21.90 -6.50
C HIS A 146 -1.12 -23.03 -5.63
N ASP A 147 -0.26 -23.89 -6.18
CA ASP A 147 0.24 -25.10 -5.51
C ASP A 147 0.94 -24.82 -4.16
N THR A 148 1.52 -23.61 -4.00
CA THR A 148 2.19 -23.20 -2.77
C THR A 148 1.24 -22.67 -1.69
N ALA A 149 -0.01 -22.34 -2.01
CA ALA A 149 -0.92 -21.59 -1.15
C ALA A 149 -1.18 -22.29 0.19
N SER A 150 -1.22 -23.63 0.18
CA SER A 150 -1.36 -24.44 1.39
C SER A 150 -0.21 -24.29 2.39
N GLY A 151 0.96 -23.83 1.94
CA GLY A 151 2.15 -23.60 2.76
C GLY A 151 2.32 -22.15 3.24
N TRP A 152 1.44 -21.22 2.86
CA TRP A 152 1.57 -19.83 3.26
C TRP A 152 1.24 -19.65 4.74
N GLN A 153 2.03 -18.80 5.42
CA GLN A 153 1.89 -18.51 6.85
C GLN A 153 1.67 -17.01 7.09
N PRO A 154 0.80 -16.63 8.03
CA PRO A 154 0.62 -15.22 8.39
C PRO A 154 1.89 -14.64 9.03
N GLY A 155 2.18 -13.37 8.74
CA GLY A 155 3.08 -12.57 9.57
C GLY A 155 2.33 -11.96 10.76
N ALA A 156 3.01 -11.19 11.61
CA ALA A 156 2.37 -10.56 12.78
C ALA A 156 1.18 -9.64 12.44
N GLY A 157 1.08 -9.18 11.19
CA GLY A 157 -0.03 -8.37 10.68
C GLY A 157 -1.23 -9.17 10.15
N GLY A 158 -1.18 -10.51 10.19
CA GLY A 158 -2.10 -11.39 9.48
C GLY A 158 -1.55 -11.83 8.11
N LEU A 159 -2.29 -12.67 7.39
CA LEU A 159 -1.96 -13.10 6.02
C LEU A 159 -2.61 -12.15 5.02
N CYS A 160 -2.12 -10.90 4.95
CA CYS A 160 -2.80 -9.82 4.23
C CYS A 160 -2.23 -9.57 2.83
N LEU A 161 -3.11 -9.51 1.81
CA LEU A 161 -2.79 -9.01 0.47
C LEU A 161 -2.93 -7.49 0.48
N HIS A 162 -1.80 -6.78 0.42
CA HIS A 162 -1.74 -5.33 0.65
C HIS A 162 -1.28 -4.51 -0.55
N THR A 163 -0.53 -5.10 -1.48
CA THR A 163 -0.12 -4.41 -2.71
C THR A 163 -0.83 -5.03 -3.89
N ILE A 164 -1.44 -4.19 -4.73
CA ILE A 164 -1.99 -4.56 -6.04
C ILE A 164 -1.50 -3.51 -7.03
N LEU A 165 -0.70 -3.94 -8.02
CA LEU A 165 -0.23 -3.08 -9.10
C LEU A 165 -0.71 -3.67 -10.43
N VAL A 166 -1.44 -2.88 -11.22
CA VAL A 166 -1.83 -3.25 -12.58
C VAL A 166 -0.90 -2.53 -13.54
N ASP A 167 -0.25 -3.27 -14.45
CA ASP A 167 0.64 -2.69 -15.44
C ASP A 167 -0.20 -1.78 -16.39
N PRO A 168 0.08 -0.47 -16.47
CA PRO A 168 -0.68 0.46 -17.30
C PRO A 168 -0.52 0.21 -18.80
N SER A 169 0.54 -0.49 -19.21
CA SER A 169 0.79 -0.88 -20.61
C SER A 169 0.18 -2.25 -20.97
N ASN A 170 -0.13 -3.07 -19.96
CA ASN A 170 -0.73 -4.39 -20.13
C ASN A 170 -1.62 -4.76 -18.94
N ARG A 171 -2.94 -4.54 -19.06
CA ARG A 171 -3.89 -4.78 -17.96
C ARG A 171 -4.01 -6.25 -17.53
N ASP A 172 -3.57 -7.20 -18.35
CA ASP A 172 -3.53 -8.62 -17.97
C ASP A 172 -2.36 -8.92 -17.02
N ARG A 173 -1.37 -8.01 -16.95
CA ARG A 173 -0.29 -8.11 -15.98
C ARG A 173 -0.64 -7.43 -14.66
N ILE A 174 -0.71 -8.24 -13.61
CA ILE A 174 -1.03 -7.81 -12.26
C ILE A 174 0.05 -8.33 -11.31
N PHE A 175 0.58 -7.44 -10.48
CA PHE A 175 1.48 -7.79 -9.39
C PHE A 175 0.75 -7.69 -8.06
N VAL A 176 0.97 -8.64 -7.18
CA VAL A 176 0.47 -8.60 -5.80
C VAL A 176 1.58 -8.88 -4.81
N ALA A 177 1.49 -8.30 -3.61
CA ALA A 177 2.33 -8.66 -2.47
C ALA A 177 1.49 -9.07 -1.26
N ILE A 178 1.97 -10.11 -0.57
CA ILE A 178 1.31 -10.72 0.58
C ILE A 178 2.32 -10.83 1.74
N SER A 179 1.95 -10.31 2.90
CA SER A 179 2.68 -10.52 4.16
C SER A 179 2.05 -11.73 4.89
N ALA A 180 2.67 -12.91 5.02
CA ALA A 180 3.96 -13.34 4.48
C ALA A 180 3.79 -14.56 3.56
N ALA A 181 3.64 -14.31 2.27
CA ALA A 181 3.77 -15.32 1.21
C ALA A 181 4.77 -14.90 0.12
N GLY A 182 5.08 -13.61 0.03
CA GLY A 182 5.94 -13.03 -1.00
C GLY A 182 5.11 -12.25 -2.01
N SER A 183 5.71 -12.04 -3.18
CA SER A 183 5.08 -11.39 -4.31
C SER A 183 4.73 -12.38 -5.41
N PHE A 184 3.64 -12.11 -6.13
CA PHE A 184 3.17 -12.91 -7.26
C PHE A 184 2.84 -12.00 -8.44
N ARG A 185 3.03 -12.52 -9.65
CA ARG A 185 2.65 -11.86 -10.90
C ARG A 185 1.71 -12.76 -11.68
N SER A 186 0.61 -12.19 -12.16
CA SER A 186 -0.19 -12.75 -13.24
C SER A 186 0.14 -12.04 -14.54
N ASP A 187 0.11 -12.74 -15.67
CA ASP A 187 0.23 -12.17 -17.02
C ASP A 187 -1.04 -12.47 -17.87
N ASP A 188 -2.12 -12.95 -17.23
CA ASP A 188 -3.36 -13.40 -17.90
C ASP A 188 -4.67 -12.89 -17.22
N GLY A 189 -4.55 -11.78 -16.48
CA GLY A 189 -5.68 -11.11 -15.83
C GLY A 189 -6.10 -11.76 -14.51
N GLY A 190 -5.18 -12.46 -13.83
CA GLY A 190 -5.37 -13.08 -12.53
C GLY A 190 -5.86 -14.53 -12.57
N LYS A 191 -5.82 -15.19 -13.73
CA LYS A 191 -6.23 -16.61 -13.87
C LYS A 191 -5.14 -17.54 -13.38
N THR A 192 -3.88 -17.22 -13.68
CA THR A 192 -2.70 -17.93 -13.19
C THR A 192 -1.70 -16.94 -12.59
N TRP A 193 -0.90 -17.44 -11.65
CA TRP A 193 0.06 -16.64 -10.88
C TRP A 193 1.41 -17.33 -10.85
N LYS A 194 2.47 -16.53 -10.93
CA LYS A 194 3.86 -16.94 -10.82
C LYS A 194 4.46 -16.28 -9.57
N PRO A 195 5.12 -17.02 -8.67
CA PRO A 195 5.94 -16.42 -7.62
C PRO A 195 7.08 -15.60 -8.23
N ILE A 196 7.27 -14.38 -7.74
CA ILE A 196 8.28 -13.43 -8.23
C ILE A 196 9.19 -12.99 -7.08
N ASN A 197 9.83 -13.98 -6.43
CA ASN A 197 10.61 -13.80 -5.20
C ASN A 197 12.10 -14.17 -5.35
N LYS A 198 12.54 -14.49 -6.56
CA LYS A 198 13.93 -14.91 -6.80
C LYS A 198 14.90 -13.78 -6.43
N GLY A 199 15.90 -14.10 -5.61
CA GLY A 199 16.89 -13.14 -5.12
C GLY A 199 16.52 -12.49 -3.78
N LEU A 200 15.32 -12.73 -3.26
CA LEU A 200 14.97 -12.35 -1.89
C LEU A 200 15.62 -13.32 -0.89
N HIS A 201 16.12 -12.78 0.21
CA HIS A 201 16.65 -13.57 1.32
C HIS A 201 15.95 -13.21 2.62
N SER A 202 15.50 -14.21 3.38
CA SER A 202 14.91 -14.01 4.71
C SER A 202 15.59 -14.95 5.69
N GLU A 203 16.18 -14.41 6.77
CA GLU A 203 16.98 -15.21 7.72
C GLU A 203 16.21 -16.39 8.35
N TYR A 204 14.88 -16.23 8.50
CA TYR A 204 14.01 -17.26 9.08
C TYR A 204 13.60 -18.36 8.08
N ILE A 205 13.98 -18.26 6.80
CA ILE A 205 13.71 -19.25 5.76
C ILE A 205 15.02 -20.00 5.46
N PRO A 206 15.14 -21.28 5.83
CA PRO A 206 16.38 -22.03 5.63
C PRO A 206 16.77 -22.24 4.17
N ASP A 207 15.78 -22.30 3.27
CA ASP A 207 15.98 -22.47 1.84
C ASP A 207 16.26 -21.11 1.19
N PRO A 208 17.48 -20.85 0.69
CA PRO A 208 17.82 -19.58 0.04
C PRO A 208 17.12 -19.37 -1.30
N ASP A 209 16.58 -20.44 -1.91
CA ASP A 209 15.86 -20.41 -3.19
C ASP A 209 14.34 -20.54 -2.99
N ALA A 210 13.85 -20.30 -1.76
CA ALA A 210 12.43 -20.39 -1.45
C ALA A 210 11.58 -19.50 -2.36
N GLU A 211 10.59 -20.11 -3.03
CA GLU A 211 9.72 -19.38 -3.95
C GLU A 211 8.67 -18.52 -3.21
N VAL A 212 8.42 -18.80 -1.93
CA VAL A 212 7.38 -18.17 -1.10
C VAL A 212 7.80 -18.05 0.37
N GLY A 213 7.01 -17.30 1.16
CA GLY A 213 7.19 -17.13 2.62
C GLY A 213 7.92 -15.84 3.01
N HIS A 214 8.40 -15.07 2.03
CA HIS A 214 8.98 -13.75 2.29
C HIS A 214 7.91 -12.76 2.76
N CYS A 215 8.25 -11.95 3.76
CA CYS A 215 7.39 -10.88 4.23
C CYS A 215 7.70 -9.61 3.42
N VAL A 216 6.86 -9.31 2.44
CA VAL A 216 6.96 -8.09 1.63
C VAL A 216 6.08 -7.02 2.27
N HIS A 217 6.58 -5.78 2.42
CA HIS A 217 5.82 -4.68 3.04
C HIS A 217 5.14 -3.76 2.03
N ARG A 218 5.79 -3.43 0.91
CA ARG A 218 5.18 -2.65 -0.17
C ARG A 218 5.97 -2.86 -1.46
N MET A 219 5.28 -2.88 -2.60
CA MET A 219 5.92 -2.69 -3.90
C MET A 219 5.39 -1.42 -4.57
N ALA A 220 6.23 -0.81 -5.41
CA ALA A 220 5.88 0.32 -6.24
C ALA A 220 6.52 0.18 -7.62
N LEU A 221 5.87 0.75 -8.64
CA LEU A 221 6.37 0.80 -10.00
C LEU A 221 6.11 2.17 -10.60
N HIS A 222 6.90 2.56 -11.59
CA HIS A 222 6.64 3.76 -12.35
C HIS A 222 5.79 3.45 -13.59
N PRO A 223 4.72 4.22 -13.90
CA PRO A 223 3.86 3.94 -15.04
C PRO A 223 4.57 3.92 -16.40
N SER A 224 5.66 4.68 -16.55
CA SER A 224 6.45 4.70 -17.80
C SER A 224 7.45 3.55 -17.96
N ARG A 225 7.71 2.79 -16.89
CA ARG A 225 8.64 1.65 -16.85
C ARG A 225 8.08 0.53 -15.96
N PRO A 226 6.93 -0.07 -16.33
CA PRO A 226 6.23 -1.03 -15.48
C PRO A 226 6.97 -2.36 -15.28
N GLU A 227 8.05 -2.61 -16.03
CA GLU A 227 8.99 -3.70 -15.80
C GLU A 227 9.94 -3.47 -14.60
N VAL A 228 10.12 -2.21 -14.20
CA VAL A 228 10.96 -1.85 -13.05
C VAL A 228 10.10 -1.75 -11.81
N LEU A 229 10.41 -2.58 -10.82
CA LEU A 229 9.71 -2.64 -9.54
C LEU A 229 10.68 -2.31 -8.41
N PHE A 230 10.18 -1.58 -7.43
CA PHE A 230 10.86 -1.35 -6.16
C PHE A 230 10.06 -1.99 -5.03
N MET A 231 10.75 -2.50 -4.03
CA MET A 231 10.14 -3.20 -2.92
C MET A 231 10.79 -2.77 -1.60
N GLN A 232 9.97 -2.36 -0.64
CA GLN A 232 10.34 -2.45 0.76
C GLN A 232 9.95 -3.84 1.24
N LYS A 233 10.94 -4.69 1.49
CA LYS A 233 10.75 -6.00 2.12
C LYS A 233 10.83 -5.83 3.65
N HIS A 234 10.52 -6.88 4.41
CA HIS A 234 10.66 -6.89 5.87
C HIS A 234 12.00 -6.33 6.31
N TRP A 235 13.07 -6.88 5.75
CA TRP A 235 14.39 -6.28 5.71
C TRP A 235 14.72 -6.02 4.25
N ASP A 236 15.50 -4.98 3.99
CA ASP A 236 16.04 -4.57 2.69
C ASP A 236 15.09 -3.75 1.82
N VAL A 237 15.70 -2.86 1.04
CA VAL A 237 15.05 -2.23 -0.12
C VAL A 237 15.57 -2.93 -1.37
N MET A 238 14.65 -3.47 -2.18
CA MET A 238 14.97 -4.29 -3.34
C MET A 238 14.52 -3.61 -4.63
N ARG A 239 15.21 -3.94 -5.72
CA ARG A 239 14.86 -3.54 -7.09
C ARG A 239 14.80 -4.78 -8.00
N SER A 240 13.87 -4.74 -8.94
CA SER A 240 13.77 -5.64 -10.07
C SER A 240 13.73 -4.81 -11.35
N ASP A 241 14.43 -5.23 -12.40
CA ASP A 241 14.35 -4.62 -13.74
C ASP A 241 13.65 -5.53 -14.78
N ASP A 242 13.07 -6.64 -14.33
CA ASP A 242 12.51 -7.70 -15.18
C ASP A 242 11.12 -8.16 -14.72
N ALA A 243 10.30 -7.21 -14.26
CA ALA A 243 8.94 -7.44 -13.78
C ALA A 243 8.86 -8.49 -12.65
N GLY A 244 9.81 -8.47 -11.74
CA GLY A 244 9.90 -9.31 -10.55
C GLY A 244 10.52 -10.68 -10.79
N ASP A 245 10.96 -10.99 -12.00
CA ASP A 245 11.61 -12.28 -12.29
C ASP A 245 12.92 -12.46 -11.49
N SER A 246 13.61 -11.37 -11.15
CA SER A 246 14.71 -11.35 -10.21
C SER A 246 14.85 -10.03 -9.44
N TRP A 247 15.23 -10.14 -8.16
CA TRP A 247 15.45 -9.02 -7.27
C TRP A 247 16.91 -8.92 -6.84
N TYR A 248 17.37 -7.69 -6.64
CA TYR A 248 18.65 -7.38 -6.04
C TYR A 248 18.52 -6.23 -5.04
N GLU A 249 19.35 -6.27 -4.01
CA GLU A 249 19.34 -5.28 -2.93
C GLU A 249 19.86 -3.92 -3.42
N VAL A 250 19.17 -2.86 -2.98
CA VAL A 250 19.52 -1.46 -3.23
C VAL A 250 19.46 -0.61 -1.93
N SER A 251 19.60 -1.23 -0.76
CA SER A 251 19.57 -0.56 0.55
C SER A 251 20.73 0.44 0.70
N GLY A 252 21.94 0.08 0.26
CA GLY A 252 23.10 0.98 0.23
C GLY A 252 23.42 1.66 1.56
N ASN A 253 23.35 2.99 1.60
CA ASN A 253 23.70 3.81 2.77
C ASN A 253 22.52 4.15 3.71
N LEU A 254 21.39 3.45 3.62
CA LEU A 254 20.27 3.64 4.55
C LEU A 254 20.70 3.36 6.01
N PRO A 255 20.11 4.07 7.00
CA PRO A 255 20.45 3.91 8.42
C PRO A 255 19.87 2.63 9.06
N SER A 256 18.98 1.94 8.34
CA SER A 256 18.29 0.72 8.73
C SER A 256 17.82 0.00 7.47
N ASP A 257 17.72 -1.32 7.53
CA ASP A 257 17.15 -2.19 6.50
C ASP A 257 15.63 -2.38 6.66
N PHE A 258 15.07 -1.97 7.79
CA PHE A 258 13.65 -2.15 8.11
C PHE A 258 12.83 -0.88 7.79
N GLY A 259 11.63 -1.08 7.26
CA GLY A 259 10.70 0.00 6.88
C GLY A 259 9.42 -0.59 6.31
N PHE A 260 8.41 0.22 6.00
CA PHE A 260 7.16 -0.28 5.40
C PHE A 260 6.84 0.30 4.02
N VAL A 261 7.24 1.53 3.77
CA VAL A 261 6.84 2.27 2.56
C VAL A 261 7.96 2.29 1.54
N VAL A 262 7.56 2.20 0.27
CA VAL A 262 8.36 2.62 -0.88
C VAL A 262 7.39 3.26 -1.88
N ASP A 263 7.78 4.38 -2.48
CA ASP A 263 7.03 4.99 -3.58
C ASP A 263 7.97 5.61 -4.62
N VAL A 264 7.49 5.78 -5.85
CA VAL A 264 8.27 6.26 -7.00
C VAL A 264 7.77 7.62 -7.43
N HIS A 265 8.68 8.55 -7.70
CA HIS A 265 8.37 9.88 -8.20
C HIS A 265 7.53 9.83 -9.48
N ALA A 266 6.48 10.67 -9.59
CA ALA A 266 5.51 10.61 -10.68
C ALA A 266 6.07 10.88 -12.10
N HIS A 267 7.23 11.53 -12.20
CA HIS A 267 7.86 11.92 -13.48
C HIS A 267 9.29 11.37 -13.66
N GLU A 268 9.84 10.70 -12.65
CA GLU A 268 11.25 10.26 -12.64
C GLU A 268 11.31 8.79 -12.21
N PRO A 269 11.37 7.83 -13.15
CA PRO A 269 11.15 6.41 -12.86
C PRO A 269 12.22 5.76 -11.97
N ASP A 270 13.40 6.39 -11.83
CA ASP A 270 14.47 5.95 -10.95
C ASP A 270 14.56 6.80 -9.66
N THR A 271 13.65 7.76 -9.45
CA THR A 271 13.59 8.52 -8.19
C THR A 271 12.60 7.87 -7.24
N ILE A 272 13.10 7.36 -6.12
CA ILE A 272 12.32 6.58 -5.15
C ILE A 272 12.48 7.13 -3.73
N TYR A 273 11.47 6.86 -2.92
CA TYR A 273 11.41 7.33 -1.54
C TYR A 273 11.10 6.20 -0.57
N VAL A 274 11.77 6.21 0.58
CA VAL A 274 11.52 5.28 1.69
C VAL A 274 11.54 6.02 3.02
N ILE A 275 10.94 5.42 4.06
CA ILE A 275 10.99 5.93 5.43
C ILE A 275 11.48 4.80 6.35
N PRO A 276 12.79 4.76 6.65
CA PRO A 276 13.38 3.72 7.49
C PRO A 276 12.86 3.77 8.92
N ILE A 277 12.67 2.58 9.48
CA ILE A 277 12.25 2.29 10.85
C ILE A 277 13.37 1.46 11.50
N LYS A 278 13.57 1.60 12.81
CA LYS A 278 14.77 1.09 13.49
C LYS A 278 14.92 -0.43 13.39
N SER A 279 13.84 -1.18 13.61
CA SER A 279 13.81 -2.65 13.44
C SER A 279 12.37 -3.17 13.51
N ASP A 280 12.21 -4.46 13.27
CA ASP A 280 10.98 -5.25 13.44
C ASP A 280 10.48 -5.33 14.90
N SER A 281 11.34 -5.05 15.86
CA SER A 281 11.04 -5.01 17.31
C SER A 281 10.87 -3.60 17.84
N GLU A 282 11.46 -2.61 17.17
CA GLU A 282 11.44 -1.20 17.55
C GLU A 282 10.86 -0.38 16.40
N HIS A 283 9.53 -0.42 16.27
CA HIS A 283 8.75 0.24 15.21
C HIS A 283 8.71 1.78 15.33
N TYR A 284 9.88 2.42 15.32
CA TYR A 284 10.03 3.87 15.25
C TYR A 284 11.31 4.30 14.51
N PRO A 285 11.43 5.55 14.01
CA PRO A 285 12.60 6.00 13.27
C PRO A 285 13.92 5.81 14.02
N PRO A 286 15.01 5.45 13.30
CA PRO A 286 16.36 5.44 13.87
C PRO A 286 16.67 6.74 14.63
N GLU A 287 17.30 6.59 15.80
CA GLU A 287 17.67 7.71 16.69
C GLU A 287 16.49 8.57 17.20
N GLY A 288 15.23 8.17 16.98
CA GLY A 288 14.06 9.00 17.28
C GLY A 288 13.95 10.23 16.36
N LYS A 289 14.48 10.14 15.14
CA LYS A 289 14.53 11.24 14.16
C LYS A 289 13.79 10.82 12.89
N LEU A 290 12.66 11.47 12.60
CA LEU A 290 11.87 11.18 11.41
C LEU A 290 12.55 11.76 10.17
N ARG A 291 12.77 10.92 9.15
CA ARG A 291 13.42 11.28 7.89
C ARG A 291 12.78 10.51 6.76
N VAL A 292 12.52 11.19 5.65
CA VAL A 292 12.29 10.53 4.37
C VAL A 292 13.64 10.40 3.67
N TYR A 293 13.92 9.29 3.04
CA TYR A 293 15.12 9.13 2.22
C TYR A 293 14.74 9.09 0.75
N ARG A 294 15.45 9.87 -0.07
CA ARG A 294 15.30 9.89 -1.52
C ARG A 294 16.54 9.30 -2.16
N SER A 295 16.35 8.48 -3.18
CA SER A 295 17.37 8.13 -4.16
C SER A 295 16.90 8.60 -5.53
N ARG A 296 17.83 9.09 -6.36
CA ARG A 296 17.54 9.52 -7.75
C ARG A 296 18.07 8.55 -8.81
N ASN A 297 18.61 7.41 -8.38
CA ASN A 297 19.22 6.38 -9.23
C ASN A 297 18.69 4.97 -8.92
N GLY A 298 17.50 4.89 -8.32
CA GLY A 298 16.79 3.65 -8.01
C GLY A 298 17.40 2.87 -6.84
N GLY A 299 17.96 3.58 -5.86
CA GLY A 299 18.52 3.07 -4.62
C GLY A 299 20.05 3.18 -4.53
N ASN A 300 20.65 2.46 -3.58
CA ASN A 300 22.07 2.46 -3.19
C ASN A 300 22.63 3.79 -2.62
N GLU A 301 22.28 4.92 -3.22
CA GLU A 301 22.67 6.25 -2.77
C GLU A 301 21.43 7.03 -2.34
N TRP A 302 21.34 7.26 -1.05
CA TRP A 302 20.19 7.86 -0.40
C TRP A 302 20.56 9.15 0.32
N GLU A 303 19.75 10.18 0.13
CA GLU A 303 19.84 11.44 0.86
C GLU A 303 18.72 11.54 1.90
N ALA A 304 19.06 12.00 3.10
CA ALA A 304 18.09 12.22 4.16
C ALA A 304 17.40 13.57 3.99
N LEU A 305 16.08 13.54 3.83
CA LEU A 305 15.20 14.69 3.70
C LEU A 305 14.53 14.97 5.06
N THR A 306 14.93 16.08 5.70
CA THR A 306 14.66 16.28 7.15
C THR A 306 14.02 17.62 7.49
N LYS A 307 14.08 18.60 6.59
CA LYS A 307 13.66 19.97 6.87
C LYS A 307 12.15 20.02 7.14
N GLY A 308 11.77 20.34 8.37
CA GLY A 308 10.36 20.40 8.81
C GLY A 308 9.86 19.13 9.52
N LEU A 309 10.67 18.07 9.57
CA LEU A 309 10.36 16.83 10.30
C LEU A 309 10.99 16.81 11.70
N PRO A 310 10.37 16.16 12.71
CA PRO A 310 10.93 16.01 14.04
C PRO A 310 12.31 15.33 14.04
N GLN A 311 13.33 16.00 14.61
CA GLN A 311 14.72 15.50 14.70
C GLN A 311 15.14 15.09 16.13
N SER A 312 14.17 14.91 17.02
CA SER A 312 14.34 14.26 18.33
C SER A 312 12.98 13.77 18.83
N ASP A 313 13.01 12.81 19.75
CA ASP A 313 11.84 12.34 20.52
C ASP A 313 10.63 11.89 19.67
N CYS A 314 10.89 11.41 18.45
CA CYS A 314 9.86 10.97 17.52
C CYS A 314 9.79 9.43 17.48
N TYR A 315 8.82 8.86 18.19
CA TYR A 315 8.63 7.41 18.34
C TYR A 315 7.37 6.89 17.63
N VAL A 316 7.09 7.43 16.45
CA VAL A 316 5.96 7.02 15.61
C VAL A 316 6.40 5.97 14.60
N ASN A 317 5.48 5.26 13.95
CA ASN A 317 5.76 4.42 12.79
C ASN A 317 5.10 5.01 11.53
N VAL A 318 5.49 4.56 10.34
CA VAL A 318 4.80 4.83 9.06
C VAL A 318 4.43 3.47 8.45
N LEU A 319 3.15 3.26 8.17
CA LEU A 319 2.64 1.96 7.71
C LEU A 319 2.65 1.86 6.18
N ARG A 320 2.50 0.62 5.67
CA ARG A 320 2.68 0.22 4.26
C ARG A 320 1.98 1.13 3.25
N ASP A 321 0.72 1.48 3.51
CA ASP A 321 -0.11 2.31 2.62
C ASP A 321 -0.15 3.79 3.04
N ALA A 322 0.66 4.18 4.03
CA ALA A 322 0.65 5.51 4.63
C ALA A 322 1.62 6.48 3.94
N MET A 323 1.92 6.27 2.65
CA MET A 323 2.72 7.17 1.82
C MET A 323 2.21 7.15 0.38
N CYS A 324 2.15 8.31 -0.25
CA CYS A 324 1.86 8.47 -1.68
C CYS A 324 2.54 9.71 -2.27
N VAL A 325 2.61 9.76 -3.60
CA VAL A 325 3.05 10.93 -4.39
C VAL A 325 1.92 11.50 -5.26
N ASP A 326 1.93 12.81 -5.51
CA ASP A 326 1.06 13.44 -6.52
C ASP A 326 1.77 13.61 -7.87
N SER A 327 1.01 13.90 -8.93
CA SER A 327 1.52 14.12 -10.28
C SER A 327 1.74 15.59 -10.64
N ASN A 328 1.71 16.51 -9.67
CA ASN A 328 2.00 17.91 -9.95
C ASN A 328 3.50 18.10 -10.28
N ASP A 329 3.85 19.30 -10.76
CA ASP A 329 5.23 19.73 -10.97
C ASP A 329 5.47 21.03 -10.17
N PRO A 330 6.31 21.01 -9.12
CA PRO A 330 7.06 19.86 -8.59
C PRO A 330 6.16 18.77 -7.97
N CYS A 331 6.64 17.53 -8.02
CA CYS A 331 5.98 16.36 -7.43
C CYS A 331 5.80 16.54 -5.92
N GLY A 332 4.57 16.31 -5.44
CA GLY A 332 4.23 16.35 -4.02
C GLY A 332 4.38 14.98 -3.36
N LEU A 333 4.76 14.97 -2.09
CA LEU A 333 4.83 13.75 -1.28
C LEU A 333 3.98 13.91 -0.02
N TYR A 334 3.31 12.82 0.35
CA TYR A 334 2.43 12.78 1.50
C TYR A 334 2.68 11.51 2.28
N PHE A 335 2.75 11.62 3.61
CA PHE A 335 2.80 10.42 4.45
C PHE A 335 2.13 10.65 5.80
N GLY A 336 1.64 9.57 6.39
CA GLY A 336 0.93 9.55 7.65
C GLY A 336 1.66 8.71 8.69
N THR A 337 1.61 9.13 9.95
CA THR A 337 2.27 8.43 11.04
C THR A 337 1.25 7.72 11.94
N THR A 338 1.71 6.70 12.67
CA THR A 338 0.90 6.08 13.71
C THR A 338 0.63 7.00 14.91
N GLY A 339 1.35 8.13 15.00
CA GLY A 339 1.12 9.18 15.99
C GLY A 339 0.01 10.15 15.62
N GLY A 340 -0.60 10.04 14.43
CA GLY A 340 -1.70 10.91 14.01
C GLY A 340 -1.29 12.11 13.15
N GLN A 341 -0.01 12.22 12.80
CA GLN A 341 0.47 13.29 11.93
C GLN A 341 0.29 12.90 10.45
N VAL A 342 -0.07 13.88 9.62
CA VAL A 342 0.01 13.77 8.15
C VAL A 342 0.89 14.90 7.64
N TYR A 343 1.98 14.55 6.97
CA TYR A 343 2.94 15.50 6.42
C TYR A 343 2.76 15.63 4.91
N ALA A 344 3.07 16.81 4.39
CA ALA A 344 3.17 17.10 2.98
C ALA A 344 4.49 17.79 2.64
N SER A 345 5.05 17.43 1.50
CA SER A 345 6.05 18.19 0.77
C SER A 345 5.49 18.59 -0.59
N VAL A 346 5.86 19.78 -1.05
CA VAL A 346 5.45 20.35 -2.35
C VAL A 346 6.65 20.62 -3.26
N ASP A 347 7.81 20.08 -2.87
CA ASP A 347 9.13 20.33 -3.42
C ASP A 347 9.98 19.05 -3.41
N GLU A 348 9.38 17.92 -3.84
CA GLU A 348 10.07 16.62 -3.98
C GLU A 348 10.72 16.10 -2.68
N GLY A 349 10.20 16.54 -1.53
CA GLY A 349 10.64 16.15 -0.20
C GLY A 349 11.72 17.07 0.39
N ASP A 350 12.16 18.11 -0.32
CA ASP A 350 13.21 19.03 0.17
C ASP A 350 12.75 19.81 1.42
N SER A 351 11.45 20.02 1.62
CA SER A 351 10.86 20.50 2.86
C SER A 351 9.47 19.96 3.16
N TRP A 352 9.16 19.85 4.46
CA TRP A 352 7.94 19.24 4.96
C TRP A 352 7.13 20.20 5.82
N THR A 353 5.82 20.10 5.72
CA THR A 353 4.86 20.76 6.62
C THR A 353 3.86 19.71 7.10
N ALA A 354 3.55 19.70 8.40
CA ALA A 354 2.44 18.91 8.90
C ALA A 354 1.13 19.57 8.47
N ILE A 355 0.28 18.84 7.76
CA ILE A 355 -1.08 19.27 7.43
C ILE A 355 -1.94 19.24 8.71
N VAL A 356 -1.79 18.17 9.49
CA VAL A 356 -2.50 17.91 10.74
C VAL A 356 -1.64 17.04 11.65
N HIS A 357 -1.81 17.18 12.97
CA HIS A 357 -0.97 16.50 13.97
C HIS A 357 -1.67 15.43 14.82
N ASP A 358 -2.97 15.60 15.07
CA ASP A 358 -3.68 14.90 16.15
C ASP A 358 -4.81 13.98 15.64
N LEU A 359 -4.63 13.39 14.45
CA LEU A 359 -5.54 12.36 13.97
C LEU A 359 -5.38 11.06 14.77
N PRO A 360 -6.33 10.11 14.70
CA PRO A 360 -6.08 8.74 15.13
C PRO A 360 -4.91 8.12 14.34
N ARG A 361 -4.38 7.00 14.84
CA ARG A 361 -3.32 6.22 14.17
C ARG A 361 -3.62 6.06 12.68
N VAL A 362 -2.78 6.66 11.82
CA VAL A 362 -2.95 6.62 10.37
C VAL A 362 -2.61 5.23 9.85
N LEU A 363 -3.43 4.73 8.94
CA LEU A 363 -3.33 3.41 8.32
C LEU A 363 -2.96 3.51 6.84
N SER A 364 -3.53 4.50 6.14
CA SER A 364 -3.30 4.76 4.73
C SER A 364 -3.37 6.25 4.40
N VAL A 365 -2.63 6.65 3.37
CA VAL A 365 -2.62 8.00 2.80
C VAL A 365 -2.55 7.88 1.28
N GLU A 366 -3.59 8.34 0.61
CA GLU A 366 -3.71 8.36 -0.86
C GLU A 366 -3.92 9.81 -1.34
N VAL A 367 -3.59 10.13 -2.58
CA VAL A 367 -3.73 11.49 -3.12
C VAL A 367 -4.36 11.51 -4.50
N GLN A 368 -5.15 12.55 -4.77
CA GLN A 368 -5.71 12.86 -6.08
C GLN A 368 -5.40 14.30 -6.47
N VAL A 369 -4.93 14.49 -7.70
CA VAL A 369 -4.85 15.80 -8.35
C VAL A 369 -6.16 16.02 -9.12
N LEU A 370 -6.83 17.13 -8.84
CA LEU A 370 -8.14 17.50 -9.40
C LEU A 370 -7.98 18.69 -10.35
N SER A 371 -8.64 18.66 -11.50
CA SER A 371 -8.53 19.67 -12.57
C SER A 371 -9.64 20.73 -12.55
#